data_AF-A0A2H3CL59-F1
#
_entry.id   AF-A0A2H3CL59-F1
#
_cell.length_a   1.000
_cell.length_b   1.000
_cell.length_c   1.000
_cell.angle_alpha   90.00
_cell.angle_beta   90.00
_cell.angle_gamma   90.00
#
_symmetry.space_group_name_H-M   'P 1'
#
loop_
_entity.id
_entity.type
_entity.pdbx_description
1 polymer ?
#
loop_
_entity_poly.entity_id
_entity_poly.type
_entity_poly.pdbx_seq_one_letter_code
_entity_poly.pdbx_strand_id
1 'polypeptide(L)'
;MHTPPSRKPNVPITPTKAARICTLLQDGHTCTEISHVIGCSHSTVCKTGHKYKGKENYYAHIEGRGRPRKMDDADVKFAVQKICSHDCRTAVDVQWQYFDYLSERTVQRRLVDEGLKGYKRWRVPLLTKAH
;
A
#
# COMPACT_ATOMS: atom_id res chain seq x y z
N MET A 1 -22.41 35.87 12.65
CA MET A 1 -21.24 34.96 12.62
C MET A 1 -21.74 33.55 12.96
N HIS A 2 -22.05 32.72 11.96
CA HIS A 2 -22.39 31.31 12.19
C HIS A 2 -21.10 30.50 12.22
N THR A 3 -20.73 29.98 13.39
CA THR A 3 -19.58 29.09 13.53
C THR A 3 -19.97 27.72 12.94
N PRO A 4 -19.30 27.23 11.90
CA PRO A 4 -19.61 25.91 11.35
C PRO A 4 -19.34 24.85 12.43
N PRO A 5 -20.17 23.80 12.53
CA PRO A 5 -19.97 22.76 13.51
C PRO A 5 -18.60 22.10 13.29
N SER A 6 -17.80 22.04 14.36
CA SER A 6 -16.50 21.39 14.37
C SER A 6 -16.63 19.97 13.82
N ARG A 7 -15.95 19.67 12.70
CA ARG A 7 -15.92 18.33 12.13
C ARG A 7 -15.21 17.43 13.14
N LYS A 8 -15.97 16.54 13.79
CA LYS A 8 -15.39 15.48 14.63
C LYS A 8 -14.34 14.74 13.79
N PRO A 9 -13.18 14.40 14.38
CA PRO A 9 -12.14 13.66 13.67
C PRO A 9 -12.74 12.37 13.09
N ASN A 10 -12.38 12.06 11.85
CA ASN A 10 -12.84 10.86 11.17
C ASN A 10 -12.08 9.64 11.74
N VAL A 11 -12.50 9.19 12.91
CA VAL A 11 -11.95 8.01 13.57
C VAL A 11 -12.55 6.77 12.90
N PRO A 12 -11.72 5.81 12.43
CA PRO A 12 -12.22 4.54 11.91
C PRO A 12 -13.11 3.84 12.93
N ILE A 13 -14.22 3.27 12.48
CA ILE A 13 -15.10 2.54 13.37
C ILE A 13 -14.38 1.29 13.91
N THR A 14 -14.42 1.10 15.22
CA THR A 14 -13.85 -0.09 15.85
C THR A 14 -14.57 -1.35 15.38
N PRO A 15 -13.88 -2.49 15.21
CA PRO A 15 -14.48 -3.75 14.78
C PRO A 15 -15.71 -4.17 15.60
N THR A 16 -15.69 -3.96 16.91
CA THR A 16 -16.81 -4.25 17.83
C THR A 16 -18.06 -3.43 17.51
N LYS A 17 -17.90 -2.15 17.18
CA LYS A 17 -19.00 -1.29 16.73
C LYS A 17 -19.50 -1.71 15.35
N ALA A 18 -18.61 -2.12 14.45
CA ALA A 18 -19.00 -2.64 13.14
C ALA A 18 -19.84 -3.93 13.26
N ALA A 19 -19.41 -4.86 14.12
CA ALA A 19 -20.18 -6.07 14.43
C ALA A 19 -21.57 -5.72 14.96
N ARG A 20 -21.66 -4.79 15.94
CA ARG A 20 -22.93 -4.35 16.52
C ARG A 20 -23.85 -3.64 15.50
N ILE A 21 -23.29 -2.91 14.54
CA ILE A 21 -24.06 -2.36 13.41
C ILE A 21 -24.65 -3.50 12.58
N CYS A 22 -23.83 -4.48 12.23
CA CYS A 22 -24.25 -5.58 11.37
C CYS A 22 -25.30 -6.48 12.04
N THR A 23 -25.18 -6.76 13.35
CA THR A 23 -26.21 -7.51 14.09
C THR A 23 -27.54 -6.76 14.11
N LEU A 24 -27.53 -5.47 14.44
CA LEU A 24 -28.77 -4.67 14.47
C LEU A 24 -29.41 -4.53 13.09
N LEU A 25 -28.61 -4.48 12.02
CA LEU A 25 -29.12 -4.52 10.64
C LEU A 25 -29.77 -5.87 10.29
N GLN A 26 -29.21 -6.98 10.79
CA GLN A 26 -29.80 -8.32 10.62
C GLN A 26 -31.11 -8.46 11.40
N ASP A 27 -31.17 -7.85 12.59
CA ASP A 27 -32.37 -7.80 13.43
C ASP A 27 -33.48 -6.88 12.86
N GLY A 28 -33.22 -6.18 11.74
CA GLY A 28 -34.20 -5.37 11.03
C GLY A 28 -34.30 -3.91 11.50
N HIS A 29 -33.38 -3.44 12.34
CA HIS A 29 -33.37 -2.04 12.79
C HIS A 29 -33.06 -1.06 11.66
N THR A 30 -33.65 0.12 11.74
CA THR A 30 -33.38 1.19 10.77
C THR A 30 -31.98 1.78 11.00
N CYS A 31 -31.34 2.24 9.92
CA CYS A 31 -30.01 2.87 10.03
C CYS A 31 -30.01 4.11 10.97
N THR A 32 -31.15 4.80 11.09
CA THR A 32 -31.34 5.93 12.00
C THR A 32 -31.32 5.49 13.47
N GLU A 33 -32.05 4.43 13.83
CA GLU A 33 -32.01 3.86 15.18
C GLU A 33 -30.60 3.41 15.57
N ILE A 34 -29.92 2.70 14.67
CA ILE A 34 -28.55 2.22 14.89
C ILE A 34 -27.57 3.38 15.09
N SER A 35 -27.75 4.46 14.33
CA SER A 35 -26.96 5.68 14.45
C SER A 35 -27.04 6.27 15.87
N HIS A 36 -28.25 6.36 16.43
CA HIS A 36 -28.49 6.83 17.79
C HIS A 36 -27.94 5.88 18.85
N VAL A 37 -28.13 4.57 18.70
CA VAL A 37 -27.67 3.56 19.67
C VAL A 37 -26.14 3.48 19.76
N ILE A 38 -25.45 3.56 18.61
CA ILE A 38 -23.99 3.38 18.54
C ILE A 38 -23.23 4.70 18.67
N GLY A 39 -23.92 5.83 18.48
CA GLY A 39 -23.34 7.17 18.52
C GLY A 39 -22.42 7.44 17.32
N CYS A 40 -22.82 7.01 16.12
CA CYS A 40 -22.09 7.25 14.88
C CYS A 40 -23.01 7.84 13.82
N SER A 41 -22.48 8.45 12.76
CA SER A 41 -23.33 9.08 11.75
C SER A 41 -24.14 8.04 10.95
N HIS A 42 -25.35 8.40 10.50
CA HIS A 42 -26.15 7.56 9.60
C HIS A 42 -25.32 7.07 8.38
N SER A 43 -24.52 7.97 7.79
CA SER A 43 -23.64 7.61 6.66
C SER A 43 -22.60 6.54 7.02
N THR A 44 -22.11 6.55 8.27
CA THR A 44 -21.16 5.55 8.79
C THR A 44 -21.85 4.19 8.93
N VAL A 45 -23.09 4.17 9.42
CA VAL A 45 -23.90 2.95 9.53
C VAL A 45 -24.09 2.32 8.15
N CYS A 46 -24.57 3.09 7.16
CA CYS A 46 -24.79 2.58 5.80
C CYS A 46 -23.51 2.05 5.15
N LYS A 47 -22.40 2.81 5.23
CA LYS A 47 -21.10 2.39 4.68
C LYS A 47 -20.58 1.11 5.36
N THR A 48 -20.75 1.01 6.67
CA THR A 48 -20.30 -0.17 7.44
C THR A 48 -21.13 -1.40 7.06
N GLY A 49 -22.46 -1.25 7.02
CA GLY A 49 -23.36 -2.32 6.58
C GLY A 49 -23.02 -2.82 5.17
N HIS A 50 -22.75 -1.91 4.23
CA HIS A 50 -22.32 -2.30 2.88
C HIS A 50 -20.93 -2.96 2.86
N LYS A 51 -19.96 -2.40 3.59
CA LYS A 51 -18.57 -2.90 3.65
C LYS A 51 -18.48 -4.33 4.19
N TYR A 52 -19.32 -4.68 5.16
CA TYR A 52 -19.32 -5.96 5.86
C TYR A 52 -20.51 -6.87 5.49
N LYS A 53 -21.32 -6.51 4.49
CA LYS A 53 -22.40 -7.36 4.00
C LYS A 53 -21.85 -8.74 3.60
N GLY A 54 -22.30 -9.80 4.27
CA GLY A 54 -21.87 -11.17 4.01
C GLY A 54 -20.46 -11.53 4.49
N LYS A 55 -19.83 -10.70 5.34
CA LYS A 55 -18.52 -10.99 5.93
C LYS A 55 -18.68 -11.38 7.39
N GLU A 56 -18.03 -12.47 7.80
CA GLU A 56 -18.02 -12.93 9.19
C GLU A 56 -16.88 -12.28 10.01
N ASN A 57 -15.81 -11.82 9.34
CA ASN A 57 -14.64 -11.26 10.01
C ASN A 57 -14.62 -9.71 9.97
N TYR A 58 -14.95 -9.08 11.10
CA TYR A 58 -14.93 -7.62 11.28
C TYR A 58 -13.54 -7.04 11.57
N TYR A 59 -12.59 -7.89 11.98
CA TYR A 59 -11.20 -7.52 12.31
C TYR A 59 -10.28 -7.62 11.10
N ALA A 60 -10.71 -8.29 10.02
CA ALA A 60 -9.93 -8.41 8.81
C ALA A 60 -9.58 -7.01 8.26
N HIS A 61 -8.28 -6.71 8.24
CA HIS A 61 -7.77 -5.53 7.56
C HIS A 61 -7.96 -5.74 6.06
N ILE A 62 -8.72 -4.86 5.42
CA ILE A 62 -8.81 -4.85 3.96
C ILE A 62 -7.62 -4.03 3.49
N GLU A 63 -6.60 -4.70 2.97
CA GLU A 63 -5.47 -4.04 2.34
C GLU A 63 -5.98 -3.10 1.24
N GLY A 64 -5.63 -1.82 1.37
CA GLY A 64 -5.90 -0.86 0.31
C GLY A 64 -5.07 -1.22 -0.92
N ARG A 65 -5.61 -0.96 -2.11
CA ARG A 65 -4.89 -1.21 -3.38
C ARG A 65 -3.63 -0.36 -3.57
N GLY A 66 -3.35 0.58 -2.66
CA GLY A 66 -2.24 1.51 -2.73
C GLY A 66 -2.29 2.39 -3.98
N ARG A 67 -1.27 3.24 -4.15
CA ARG A 67 -1.04 3.91 -5.44
C ARG A 67 -0.33 2.91 -6.37
N PRO A 68 -0.73 2.80 -7.64
CA PRO A 68 0.01 2.01 -8.62
C PRO A 68 1.49 2.40 -8.64
N ARG A 69 2.36 1.40 -8.76
CA ARG A 69 3.81 1.64 -8.92
C ARG A 69 4.06 2.23 -10.30
N LYS A 70 5.15 2.97 -10.46
CA LYS A 70 5.55 3.54 -11.76
C LYS A 70 6.23 2.52 -12.70
N MET A 71 6.62 1.38 -12.16
CA MET A 71 7.37 0.34 -12.86
C MET A 71 6.66 -0.98 -12.61
N ASP A 72 6.10 -1.53 -13.68
CA ASP A 72 5.31 -2.75 -13.64
C ASP A 72 6.22 -3.98 -13.52
N ASP A 73 5.67 -5.14 -13.18
CA ASP A 73 6.48 -6.34 -12.96
C ASP A 73 7.15 -6.84 -14.25
N ALA A 74 6.58 -6.54 -15.42
CA ALA A 74 7.21 -6.82 -16.71
C ALA A 74 8.48 -5.96 -16.91
N ASP A 75 8.39 -4.67 -16.60
CA ASP A 75 9.53 -3.75 -16.66
C ASP A 75 10.65 -4.19 -15.72
N VAL A 76 10.27 -4.64 -14.52
CA VAL A 76 11.22 -5.14 -13.52
C VAL A 76 11.95 -6.38 -14.04
N LYS A 77 11.23 -7.35 -14.59
CA LYS A 77 11.84 -8.56 -15.19
C LYS A 77 12.78 -8.20 -16.34
N PHE A 78 12.40 -7.26 -17.18
CA PHE A 78 13.26 -6.76 -18.25
C PHE A 78 14.54 -6.11 -17.70
N ALA A 79 14.41 -5.25 -16.69
CA ALA A 79 15.54 -4.62 -16.01
C ALA A 79 16.50 -5.64 -15.36
N VAL A 80 15.96 -6.66 -14.69
CA VAL A 80 16.73 -7.77 -14.11
C VAL A 80 17.46 -8.53 -15.21
N GLN A 81 16.78 -8.87 -16.30
CA GLN A 81 17.38 -9.58 -17.43
C GLN A 81 18.58 -8.81 -17.99
N LYS A 82 18.47 -7.48 -18.14
CA LYS A 82 19.55 -6.63 -18.66
C LYS A 82 20.78 -6.57 -17.76
N ILE A 83 20.58 -6.67 -16.45
CA ILE A 83 21.69 -6.76 -15.50
C ILE A 83 22.33 -8.15 -15.55
N CYS A 84 21.52 -9.21 -15.59
CA CYS A 84 21.99 -10.58 -15.66
C CYS A 84 22.71 -10.90 -16.98
N SER A 85 22.27 -10.32 -18.10
CA SER A 85 22.94 -10.44 -19.41
C SER A 85 24.22 -9.62 -19.52
N HIS A 86 24.57 -8.83 -18.50
CA HIS A 86 25.70 -7.91 -18.48
C HIS A 86 25.61 -6.75 -19.49
N ASP A 87 24.44 -6.54 -20.12
CA ASP A 87 24.16 -5.37 -20.97
C ASP A 87 24.20 -4.07 -20.14
N CYS A 88 23.72 -4.15 -18.89
CA CYS A 88 23.78 -3.09 -17.90
C CYS A 88 24.53 -3.58 -16.66
N ARG A 89 25.38 -2.73 -16.06
CA ARG A 89 26.15 -3.10 -14.86
C ARG A 89 25.48 -2.62 -13.58
N THR A 90 24.69 -1.56 -13.64
CA THR A 90 24.09 -0.89 -12.48
C THR A 90 22.66 -0.44 -12.76
N ALA A 91 21.93 -0.15 -11.68
CA ALA A 91 20.59 0.44 -11.78
C ALA A 91 20.58 1.80 -12.50
N VAL A 92 21.69 2.56 -12.40
CA VAL A 92 21.90 3.81 -13.14
C VAL A 92 21.90 3.54 -14.64
N ASP A 93 22.68 2.54 -15.08
CA ASP A 93 22.78 2.18 -16.50
C ASP A 93 21.40 1.78 -17.05
N VAL A 94 20.67 0.95 -16.30
CA VAL A 94 19.32 0.52 -16.66
C VAL A 94 18.37 1.71 -16.74
N GLN A 95 18.45 2.63 -15.77
CA GLN A 95 17.61 3.82 -15.75
C GLN A 95 17.90 4.73 -16.95
N TRP A 96 19.17 5.02 -17.22
CA TRP A 96 19.56 5.88 -18.35
C TRP A 96 19.19 5.28 -19.71
N GLN A 97 19.30 3.96 -19.88
CA GLN A 97 19.08 3.32 -21.18
C GLN A 97 17.60 3.00 -21.47
N TYR A 98 16.81 2.69 -20.44
CA TYR A 98 15.47 2.11 -20.63
C TYR A 98 14.36 2.81 -19.83
N PHE A 99 14.69 3.59 -18.80
CA PHE A 99 13.70 4.19 -17.90
C PHE A 99 14.06 5.64 -17.52
N ASP A 100 14.38 6.47 -18.52
CA ASP A 100 14.80 7.87 -18.36
C ASP A 100 13.77 8.73 -17.59
N TYR A 101 12.48 8.39 -17.74
CA TYR A 101 11.35 9.00 -17.05
C TYR A 101 11.22 8.60 -15.56
N LEU A 102 12.00 7.62 -15.09
CA LEU A 102 12.04 7.19 -13.69
C LEU A 102 13.29 7.73 -13.00
N SER A 103 13.16 8.08 -11.73
CA SER A 103 14.33 8.35 -10.90
C SER A 103 15.16 7.07 -10.73
N GLU A 104 16.49 7.17 -10.75
CA GLU A 104 17.42 6.07 -10.42
C GLU A 104 16.99 5.29 -9.16
N ARG A 105 16.63 6.01 -8.10
CA ARG A 105 16.22 5.41 -6.82
C ARG A 105 14.97 4.53 -6.92
N THR A 106 14.07 4.80 -7.88
CA THR A 106 12.88 3.98 -8.13
C THR A 106 13.30 2.65 -8.76
N VAL A 107 14.16 2.69 -9.78
CA VAL A 107 14.70 1.50 -10.44
C VAL A 107 15.52 0.66 -9.46
N GLN A 108 16.41 1.31 -8.70
CA GLN A 108 17.22 0.65 -7.67
C GLN A 108 16.38 -0.09 -6.62
N ARG A 109 15.33 0.55 -6.09
CA ARG A 109 14.42 -0.10 -5.12
C ARG A 109 13.76 -1.33 -5.70
N ARG A 110 13.27 -1.26 -6.95
CA ARG A 110 12.61 -2.40 -7.60
C ARG A 110 13.57 -3.55 -7.87
N LEU A 111 14.82 -3.26 -8.23
CA LEU A 111 15.85 -4.29 -8.40
C LEU A 111 16.24 -4.93 -7.05
N VAL A 112 16.24 -4.16 -5.96
CA VAL A 112 16.46 -4.68 -4.61
C VAL A 112 15.33 -5.59 -4.15
N ASP A 113 14.07 -5.25 -4.47
CA ASP A 113 12.92 -6.12 -4.21
C ASP A 113 13.10 -7.51 -4.88
N GLU A 114 13.74 -7.57 -6.05
CA GLU A 114 14.08 -8.80 -6.78
C GLU A 114 15.39 -9.48 -6.32
N GLY A 115 16.01 -8.97 -5.24
CA GLY A 115 17.23 -9.55 -4.67
C GLY A 115 18.54 -9.12 -5.35
N LEU A 116 18.51 -8.17 -6.29
CA LEU A 116 19.72 -7.59 -6.85
C LEU A 116 20.31 -6.54 -5.91
N LYS A 117 21.65 -6.54 -5.79
CA LYS A 117 22.34 -5.53 -4.99
C LYS A 117 22.24 -4.18 -5.70
N GLY A 118 21.48 -3.26 -5.12
CA GLY A 118 21.31 -1.91 -5.65
C GLY A 118 22.57 -1.04 -5.65
N TYR A 119 23.72 -1.53 -5.18
CA TYR A 119 24.98 -0.80 -5.13
C TYR A 119 26.05 -1.45 -6.00
N LYS A 120 26.89 -0.62 -6.62
CA LYS A 120 28.08 -1.05 -7.35
C LYS A 120 29.06 -1.70 -6.37
N ARG A 121 29.44 -2.97 -6.59
CA ARG A 121 30.54 -3.59 -5.83
C ARG A 121 31.83 -2.85 -6.18
N TRP A 122 32.51 -2.30 -5.17
CA TRP A 122 33.83 -1.73 -5.35
C TRP A 122 34.82 -2.88 -5.56
N ARG A 123 35.77 -2.70 -6.50
CA ARG A 123 36.89 -3.65 -6.62
C ARG A 123 37.69 -3.54 -5.32
N VAL A 124 37.80 -4.65 -4.60
CA VAL A 124 38.71 -4.73 -3.46
C VAL A 124 40.15 -4.63 -3.97
N PRO A 125 41.04 -3.89 -3.31
CA PRO A 125 42.45 -3.88 -3.67
C PRO A 125 43.00 -5.31 -3.58
N LEU A 126 43.83 -5.69 -4.56
CA LEU A 126 44.51 -6.97 -4.56
C LEU A 126 45.53 -6.96 -3.42
N LEU A 127 45.23 -7.67 -2.33
CA LEU A 127 46.18 -7.88 -1.24
C LEU A 127 47.21 -8.92 -1.70
N THR A 128 48.36 -8.45 -2.21
CA THR A 128 49.53 -9.31 -2.42
C THR A 128 50.34 -9.41 -1.12
N LYS A 129 50.93 -10.58 -0.84
CA LYS A 129 51.77 -10.84 0.37
C LYS A 129 53.13 -10.12 0.33
N ALA A 130 53.25 -8.97 -0.35
CA ALA A 130 54.49 -8.22 -0.38
C ALA A 130 54.56 -7.32 0.86
N HIS A 131 54.98 -7.92 1.98
CA HIS A 131 55.51 -7.26 3.17
C HIS A 131 56.79 -7.98 3.58
#